data_AF-A0A9Q0LKW0-F1
#
_entry.id   AF-A0A9Q0LKW0-F1
#
_cell.length_a   1.000
_cell.length_b   1.000
_cell.length_c   1.000
_cell.angle_alpha   90.00
_cell.angle_beta   90.00
_cell.angle_gamma   90.00
#
_symmetry.space_group_name_H-M   'P 1'
#
loop_
_entity.id
_entity.type
_entity.pdbx_description
1 polymer ?
#
loop_
_entity_poly.entity_id
_entity_poly.type
_entity_poly.pdbx_seq_one_letter_code
_entity_poly.pdbx_strand_id
1 'polypeptide(L)'
;MRLVVDLIVSSPYLFDLDLPLFVRDFTVLGSAENASRCFYLFAKMPQTKKHEELIVFLIQNDTINELLNCIDFHDQKIRNMIFEQINKNKLYEKIMQSVHFDEFGKYLLQVDKIDGLLLFFLNQNLINEALNLISFYSSDLQNDNLNNTIHIPSRTEKINKLLEYARNHYNIQQYQEIRKLIQKL
;
A
#
# COMPACT_ATOMS: atom_id res chain seq x y z
N MET A 1 -29.03 -13.51 3.29
CA MET A 1 -27.60 -13.67 2.98
C MET A 1 -26.70 -13.57 4.21
N ARG A 2 -26.92 -12.62 5.14
CA ARG A 2 -26.13 -12.46 6.38
C ARG A 2 -25.99 -13.74 7.23
N LEU A 3 -27.09 -14.48 7.42
CA LEU A 3 -27.11 -15.75 8.15
C LEU A 3 -26.16 -16.83 7.61
N VAL A 4 -25.95 -16.90 6.30
CA VAL A 4 -25.07 -17.91 5.68
C VAL A 4 -23.61 -17.55 5.95
N VAL A 5 -23.26 -16.27 5.82
CA VAL A 5 -21.90 -15.79 6.11
C VAL A 5 -21.58 -15.92 7.60
N ASP A 6 -22.54 -15.59 8.47
CA ASP A 6 -22.36 -15.78 9.91
C ASP A 6 -22.18 -17.27 10.25
N LEU A 7 -22.90 -18.19 9.58
CA LEU A 7 -22.68 -19.64 9.73
C LEU A 7 -21.29 -20.07 9.25
N ILE A 8 -20.85 -19.57 8.10
CA ILE A 8 -19.53 -19.86 7.50
C ILE A 8 -18.41 -19.37 8.42
N VAL A 9 -18.55 -18.15 8.96
CA VAL A 9 -17.57 -17.53 9.86
C VAL A 9 -17.54 -18.22 11.21
N SER A 10 -18.69 -18.57 11.78
CA SER A 10 -18.78 -19.23 13.08
C SER A 10 -18.39 -20.71 13.04
N SER A 11 -18.36 -21.35 11.86
CA SER A 11 -18.09 -22.77 11.73
C SER A 11 -17.41 -23.16 10.42
N PRO A 12 -16.17 -22.67 10.17
CA PRO A 12 -15.45 -22.93 8.92
C PRO A 12 -15.14 -24.42 8.71
N TYR A 13 -15.09 -25.22 9.78
CA TYR A 13 -14.83 -26.67 9.71
C TYR A 13 -16.06 -27.53 9.41
N LEU A 14 -17.28 -26.95 9.42
CA LEU A 14 -18.50 -27.72 9.14
C LEU A 14 -18.70 -27.97 7.64
N PHE A 15 -17.85 -27.41 6.79
CA PHE A 15 -18.04 -27.43 5.35
C PHE A 15 -16.68 -27.40 4.63
N ASP A 16 -16.50 -28.26 3.62
CA ASP A 16 -15.44 -28.12 2.61
C ASP A 16 -15.78 -26.94 1.68
N LEU A 17 -15.74 -25.71 2.21
CA LEU A 17 -16.17 -24.53 1.47
C LEU A 17 -15.09 -24.11 0.48
N ASP A 18 -15.51 -23.91 -0.77
CA ASP A 18 -14.73 -23.14 -1.73
C ASP A 18 -14.87 -21.65 -1.39
N LEU A 19 -14.19 -21.21 -0.31
CA LEU A 19 -14.17 -19.82 0.12
C LEU A 19 -13.81 -18.84 -1.02
N PRO A 20 -12.84 -19.14 -1.91
CA PRO A 20 -12.59 -18.33 -3.10
C PRO A 20 -13.83 -18.07 -3.97
N LEU A 21 -14.69 -19.07 -4.15
CA LEU A 21 -15.94 -18.92 -4.92
C LEU A 21 -16.89 -17.96 -4.19
N PHE A 22 -17.09 -18.14 -2.89
CA PHE A 22 -17.95 -17.24 -2.10
C PHE A 22 -17.46 -15.80 -2.11
N VAL A 23 -16.15 -15.58 -2.02
CA VAL A 23 -15.58 -14.23 -2.13
C VAL A 23 -15.97 -13.60 -3.46
N ARG A 24 -15.81 -14.33 -4.58
CA ARG A 24 -16.19 -13.82 -5.91
C ARG A 24 -17.68 -13.53 -6.02
N ASP A 25 -18.52 -14.46 -5.59
CA ASP A 25 -19.97 -14.32 -5.68
C ASP A 25 -20.46 -13.13 -4.85
N PHE A 26 -19.97 -12.97 -3.61
CA PHE A 26 -20.34 -11.83 -2.79
C PHE A 26 -19.85 -10.50 -3.35
N THR A 27 -18.66 -10.46 -3.97
CA THR A 27 -18.18 -9.25 -4.66
C THR A 27 -19.08 -8.89 -5.84
N VAL A 28 -19.43 -9.85 -6.71
CA VAL A 28 -20.31 -9.61 -7.87
C VAL A 28 -21.71 -9.18 -7.43
N LEU A 29 -22.21 -9.72 -6.30
CA LEU A 29 -23.49 -9.33 -5.72
C LEU A 29 -23.46 -7.97 -5.01
N GLY A 30 -22.34 -7.25 -5.02
CA GLY A 30 -22.19 -5.94 -4.37
C GLY A 30 -22.12 -6.02 -2.84
N SER A 31 -21.80 -7.19 -2.29
CA SER A 31 -21.71 -7.44 -0.85
C SER A 31 -20.25 -7.48 -0.37
N ALA A 32 -19.57 -6.33 -0.52
CA ALA A 32 -18.15 -6.15 -0.21
C ALA A 32 -17.75 -6.63 1.19
N GLU A 33 -18.55 -6.32 2.22
CA GLU A 33 -18.30 -6.75 3.61
C GLU A 33 -18.35 -8.29 3.77
N ASN A 34 -19.24 -8.96 3.04
CA ASN A 34 -19.33 -10.42 3.11
C ASN A 34 -18.18 -11.07 2.32
N ALA A 35 -17.81 -10.51 1.18
CA ALA A 35 -16.64 -10.94 0.42
C ALA A 35 -15.36 -10.81 1.27
N SER A 36 -15.16 -9.70 1.97
CA SER A 36 -13.99 -9.49 2.82
C SER A 36 -13.94 -10.43 4.02
N ARG A 37 -15.09 -10.74 4.65
CA ARG A 37 -15.18 -11.77 5.72
C ARG A 37 -14.81 -13.17 5.22
N CYS A 38 -15.31 -13.58 4.05
CA CYS A 38 -14.92 -14.86 3.44
C CYS A 38 -13.44 -14.88 3.06
N PHE A 39 -12.91 -13.76 2.55
CA PHE A 39 -11.50 -13.63 2.23
C PHE A 39 -10.62 -13.72 3.48
N TYR A 40 -11.04 -13.12 4.60
CA TYR A 40 -10.34 -13.21 5.88
C TYR A 40 -10.19 -14.65 6.37
N LEU A 41 -11.22 -15.49 6.22
CA LEU A 41 -11.13 -16.91 6.53
C LEU A 41 -10.19 -17.64 5.58
N PHE A 42 -10.29 -17.34 4.28
CA PHE A 42 -9.44 -17.96 3.26
C PHE A 42 -7.96 -17.62 3.47
N ALA A 43 -7.64 -16.38 3.85
CA ALA A 43 -6.29 -15.91 4.13
C ALA A 43 -5.60 -16.63 5.30
N LYS A 44 -6.34 -17.35 6.15
CA LYS A 44 -5.79 -18.20 7.21
C LYS A 44 -5.44 -19.63 6.75
N MET A 45 -5.86 -20.00 5.54
CA MET A 45 -5.57 -21.32 4.96
C MET A 45 -4.13 -21.36 4.41
N PRO A 46 -3.58 -22.56 4.13
CA PRO A 46 -2.28 -22.67 3.46
C PRO A 46 -2.24 -21.85 2.17
N GLN A 47 -1.17 -21.08 2.01
CA GLN A 47 -1.06 -20.14 0.90
C GLN A 47 -0.96 -20.87 -0.44
N THR A 48 -1.71 -20.36 -1.40
CA THR A 48 -1.81 -20.88 -2.77
C THR A 48 -1.88 -19.73 -3.76
N LYS A 49 -1.64 -19.99 -5.05
CA LYS A 49 -1.80 -19.00 -6.13
C LYS A 49 -3.17 -18.34 -6.15
N LYS A 50 -4.21 -19.05 -5.69
CA LYS A 50 -5.57 -18.52 -5.58
C LYS A 50 -5.67 -17.27 -4.70
N HIS A 51 -4.78 -17.07 -3.73
CA HIS A 51 -4.78 -15.87 -2.89
C HIS A 51 -4.45 -14.62 -3.70
N GLU A 52 -3.38 -14.66 -4.49
CA GLU A 52 -3.00 -13.53 -5.34
C GLU A 52 -4.08 -13.24 -6.38
N GLU A 53 -4.60 -14.27 -7.05
CA GLU A 53 -5.69 -14.12 -8.02
C GLU A 53 -6.92 -13.45 -7.40
N LEU A 54 -7.25 -13.81 -6.16
CA LEU A 54 -8.42 -13.28 -5.46
C LEU A 54 -8.19 -11.85 -4.97
N ILE A 55 -6.98 -11.52 -4.50
CA ILE A 55 -6.60 -10.13 -4.15
C ILE A 55 -6.70 -9.23 -5.39
N VAL A 56 -6.14 -9.68 -6.53
CA VAL A 56 -6.24 -8.95 -7.81
C VAL A 56 -7.69 -8.72 -8.18
N PHE A 57 -8.52 -9.76 -8.10
CA PHE A 57 -9.95 -9.66 -8.38
C PHE A 57 -10.67 -8.67 -7.47
N LEU A 58 -10.41 -8.71 -6.16
CA LEU A 58 -11.03 -7.79 -5.19
C LEU A 58 -10.64 -6.33 -5.45
N ILE A 59 -9.37 -6.09 -5.80
CA ILE A 59 -8.87 -4.76 -6.15
C ILE A 59 -9.53 -4.23 -7.44
N GLN A 60 -9.68 -5.09 -8.46
CA GLN A 60 -10.36 -4.73 -9.71
C GLN A 60 -11.85 -4.42 -9.52
N ASN A 61 -12.46 -4.91 -8.45
CA ASN A 61 -13.86 -4.65 -8.09
C ASN A 61 -13.98 -3.63 -6.94
N ASP A 62 -13.01 -2.72 -6.80
CA ASP A 62 -13.02 -1.61 -5.84
C ASP A 62 -13.19 -1.98 -4.35
N THR A 63 -12.98 -3.26 -3.99
CA THR A 63 -13.21 -3.79 -2.63
C THR A 63 -11.99 -3.58 -1.70
N ILE A 64 -11.09 -2.67 -2.05
CA ILE A 64 -9.81 -2.49 -1.34
C ILE A 64 -10.00 -1.89 0.06
N ASN A 65 -11.01 -1.05 0.28
CA ASN A 65 -11.26 -0.47 1.60
C ASN A 65 -11.70 -1.54 2.59
N GLU A 66 -12.61 -2.42 2.18
CA GLU A 66 -13.06 -3.56 2.98
C GLU A 66 -11.95 -4.59 3.18
N LEU A 67 -11.09 -4.78 2.17
CA LEU A 67 -9.90 -5.60 2.27
C LEU A 67 -8.94 -5.04 3.34
N LEU A 68 -8.67 -3.73 3.34
CA LEU A 68 -7.83 -3.08 4.34
C LEU A 68 -8.47 -3.11 5.74
N ASN A 69 -9.79 -2.92 5.84
CA ASN A 69 -10.51 -2.90 7.11
C ASN A 69 -10.69 -4.28 7.76
N CYS A 70 -10.80 -5.35 6.95
CA CYS A 70 -11.01 -6.70 7.48
C CYS A 70 -9.73 -7.41 7.90
N ILE A 71 -8.58 -6.88 7.50
CA ILE A 71 -7.31 -7.54 7.78
C ILE A 71 -6.71 -6.94 9.05
N ASP A 72 -7.13 -7.48 10.19
CA ASP A 72 -6.19 -7.63 11.30
C ASP A 72 -5.06 -8.54 10.80
N PHE A 73 -3.97 -7.86 10.45
CA PHE A 73 -2.84 -8.24 9.61
C PHE A 73 -1.93 -9.32 10.22
N HIS A 74 -2.49 -10.45 10.63
CA HIS A 74 -1.71 -11.52 11.25
C HIS A 74 -0.78 -12.26 10.27
N ASP A 75 -1.08 -12.29 8.97
CA ASP A 75 -0.18 -12.89 7.96
C ASP A 75 0.55 -11.82 7.15
N GLN A 76 1.86 -11.69 7.40
CA GLN A 76 2.76 -10.76 6.72
C GLN A 76 2.81 -10.98 5.20
N LYS A 77 2.66 -12.22 4.71
CA LYS A 77 2.77 -12.48 3.27
C LYS A 77 1.53 -12.01 2.53
N ILE A 78 0.33 -12.26 3.08
CA ILE A 78 -0.91 -11.72 2.50
C ILE A 78 -0.86 -10.20 2.48
N ARG A 79 -0.36 -9.57 3.55
CA ARG A 79 -0.08 -8.12 3.58
C ARG A 79 0.80 -7.66 2.44
N ASN A 80 1.94 -8.31 2.27
CA ASN A 80 2.88 -7.95 1.22
C ASN A 80 2.27 -8.12 -0.17
N MET A 81 1.47 -9.16 -0.41
CA MET A 81 0.74 -9.34 -1.68
C MET A 81 -0.23 -8.19 -1.94
N ILE A 82 -0.98 -7.77 -0.92
CA ILE A 82 -1.92 -6.64 -1.04
C ILE A 82 -1.18 -5.35 -1.33
N PHE A 83 -0.12 -5.06 -0.57
CA PHE A 83 0.71 -3.88 -0.79
C PHE A 83 1.35 -3.89 -2.18
N GLU A 84 1.81 -5.04 -2.66
CA GLU A 84 2.32 -5.16 -4.02
C GLU A 84 1.26 -4.78 -5.06
N GLN A 85 0.02 -5.26 -4.89
CA GLN A 85 -1.07 -4.95 -5.81
C GLN A 85 -1.54 -3.48 -5.71
N ILE A 86 -1.55 -2.89 -4.52
CA ILE A 86 -1.80 -1.44 -4.35
C ILE A 86 -0.76 -0.63 -5.12
N ASN A 87 0.52 -1.00 -5.01
CA ASN A 87 1.61 -0.31 -5.71
C ASN A 87 1.50 -0.48 -7.23
N LYS A 88 1.26 -1.71 -7.71
CA LYS A 88 1.06 -2.02 -9.14
C LYS A 88 -0.08 -1.20 -9.76
N ASN A 89 -1.18 -1.04 -9.03
CA ASN A 89 -2.37 -0.32 -9.48
C ASN A 89 -2.37 1.17 -9.10
N LYS A 90 -1.30 1.68 -8.49
CA LYS A 90 -1.15 3.09 -8.05
C LYS A 90 -2.29 3.58 -7.15
N LEU A 91 -2.82 2.72 -6.29
CA LEU A 91 -3.94 3.02 -5.39
C LEU A 91 -3.48 3.77 -4.11
N TYR A 92 -2.58 4.74 -4.27
CA TYR A 92 -1.92 5.44 -3.17
C TYR A 92 -2.88 6.27 -2.33
N GLU A 93 -3.88 6.91 -2.95
CA GLU A 93 -4.88 7.71 -2.24
C GLU A 93 -5.70 6.86 -1.26
N LYS A 94 -6.10 5.65 -1.67
CA LYS A 94 -6.90 4.74 -0.85
C LYS A 94 -6.11 4.24 0.37
N ILE A 95 -4.85 3.84 0.18
CA ILE A 95 -4.00 3.38 1.29
C ILE A 95 -3.57 4.52 2.22
N MET A 96 -3.40 5.75 1.70
CA MET A 96 -3.03 6.93 2.50
C MET A 96 -4.11 7.31 3.53
N GLN A 97 -5.38 7.01 3.24
CA GLN A 97 -6.49 7.21 4.17
C GLN A 97 -6.64 6.08 5.20
N SER A 98 -5.87 5.00 5.05
CA SER A 98 -5.95 3.83 5.93
C SER A 98 -4.93 3.90 7.07
N VAL A 99 -5.21 3.19 8.16
CA VAL A 99 -4.27 3.02 9.28
C VAL A 99 -3.00 2.25 8.90
N HIS A 100 -2.97 1.62 7.72
CA HIS A 100 -1.86 0.78 7.24
C HIS A 100 -0.87 1.55 6.36
N PHE A 101 -1.03 2.87 6.20
CA PHE A 101 -0.17 3.66 5.33
C PHE A 101 1.32 3.59 5.72
N ASP A 102 1.61 3.67 7.02
CA ASP A 102 3.00 3.60 7.51
C ASP A 102 3.64 2.24 7.23
N GLU A 103 2.88 1.15 7.37
CA GLU A 103 3.34 -0.21 7.04
C GLU A 103 3.58 -0.38 5.54
N PHE A 104 2.71 0.21 4.71
CA PHE A 104 2.87 0.24 3.27
C PHE A 104 4.15 0.98 2.86
N GLY A 105 4.41 2.14 3.46
CA GLY A 105 5.65 2.89 3.27
C GLY A 105 6.89 2.06 3.60
N LYS A 106 6.91 1.42 4.78
CA LYS A 106 8.00 0.51 5.20
C LYS A 106 8.19 -0.65 4.21
N TYR A 107 7.10 -1.27 3.76
CA TYR A 107 7.17 -2.33 2.75
C TYR A 107 7.82 -1.83 1.46
N LEU A 108 7.40 -0.67 0.93
CA LEU A 108 7.96 -0.12 -0.31
C LEU A 108 9.46 0.21 -0.20
N LEU A 109 9.90 0.69 0.98
CA LEU A 109 11.32 0.91 1.28
C LEU A 109 12.09 -0.43 1.23
N GLN A 110 11.56 -1.46 1.89
CA GLN A 110 12.19 -2.79 1.94
C GLN A 110 12.34 -3.46 0.57
N VAL A 111 11.38 -3.23 -0.35
CA VAL A 111 11.41 -3.82 -1.70
C VAL A 111 11.94 -2.86 -2.76
N ASP A 112 12.46 -1.70 -2.38
CA ASP A 112 13.02 -0.66 -3.26
C ASP A 112 12.07 -0.23 -4.39
N LYS A 113 10.79 -0.01 -4.04
CA LYS A 113 9.73 0.41 -4.99
C LYS A 113 9.01 1.69 -4.57
N ILE A 114 9.76 2.65 -4.01
CA ILE A 114 9.20 3.93 -3.52
C ILE A 114 8.85 4.94 -4.61
N ASP A 115 9.40 4.78 -5.81
CA ASP A 115 9.25 5.74 -6.92
C ASP A 115 7.82 6.16 -7.19
N GLY A 116 6.90 5.19 -7.24
CA GLY A 116 5.50 5.47 -7.55
C GLY A 116 4.82 6.30 -6.46
N LEU A 117 5.12 6.03 -5.19
CA LEU A 117 4.59 6.80 -4.07
C LEU A 117 5.21 8.21 -4.00
N LEU A 118 6.50 8.34 -4.27
CA LEU A 118 7.18 9.63 -4.32
C LEU A 118 6.60 10.52 -5.43
N LEU A 119 6.42 9.97 -6.63
CA LEU A 119 5.79 10.68 -7.75
C LEU A 119 4.35 11.08 -7.43
N PHE A 120 3.60 10.23 -6.74
CA PHE A 120 2.25 10.56 -6.28
C PHE A 120 2.26 11.79 -5.36
N PHE A 121 3.12 11.82 -4.35
CA PHE A 121 3.22 12.98 -3.45
C PHE A 121 3.61 14.27 -4.17
N LEU A 122 4.58 14.21 -5.08
CA LEU A 122 4.99 15.37 -5.86
C LEU A 122 3.84 15.90 -6.75
N ASN A 123 3.08 15.00 -7.38
CA ASN A 123 1.93 15.39 -8.21
C ASN A 123 0.80 16.01 -7.38
N GLN A 124 0.64 15.60 -6.12
CA GLN A 124 -0.36 16.16 -5.19
C GLN A 124 0.14 17.38 -4.41
N ASN A 125 1.35 17.89 -4.72
CA ASN A 125 1.99 18.99 -3.99
C ASN A 125 2.19 18.70 -2.48
N LEU A 126 2.30 17.42 -2.12
CA LEU A 126 2.56 16.92 -0.76
C LEU A 126 4.08 16.86 -0.52
N ILE A 127 4.73 18.02 -0.52
CA ILE A 127 6.20 18.14 -0.46
C ILE A 127 6.77 17.62 0.86
N ASN A 128 6.07 17.84 1.98
CA ASN A 128 6.57 17.41 3.29
C ASN A 128 6.56 15.88 3.39
N GLU A 129 5.54 15.24 2.83
CA GLU A 129 5.35 13.80 2.78
C GLU A 129 6.42 13.15 1.89
N ALA A 130 6.70 13.75 0.73
CA ALA A 130 7.81 13.34 -0.16
C ALA A 130 9.17 13.41 0.55
N LEU A 131 9.43 14.47 1.30
CA LEU A 131 10.68 14.62 2.06
C LEU A 131 10.78 13.65 3.23
N ASN A 132 9.67 13.44 3.95
CA ASN A 132 9.65 12.47 5.04
C ASN A 132 9.96 11.08 4.49
N LEU A 133 9.35 10.69 3.37
CA LEU A 133 9.62 9.41 2.70
C LEU A 133 11.10 9.25 2.33
N ILE A 134 11.72 10.29 1.74
CA ILE A 134 13.15 10.28 1.40
C ILE A 134 14.01 10.22 2.66
N SER A 135 13.66 10.97 3.71
CA SER A 135 14.41 10.98 4.95
C SER A 135 14.44 9.59 5.59
N PHE A 136 13.31 8.88 5.61
CA PHE A 136 13.22 7.49 6.07
C PHE A 136 14.06 6.53 5.21
N TYR A 137 14.04 6.69 3.89
CA TYR A 137 14.89 5.88 2.99
C TYR A 137 16.38 6.14 3.21
N SER A 138 16.76 7.40 3.43
CA SER A 138 18.15 7.80 3.65
C SER A 138 18.66 7.48 5.06
N SER A 139 17.79 7.44 6.08
CA SER A 139 18.17 7.12 7.46
C SER A 139 18.50 5.64 7.66
N ASP A 140 17.92 4.73 6.86
CA ASP A 140 18.36 3.33 6.81
C ASP A 140 19.74 3.18 6.14
N LEU A 141 20.25 4.23 5.47
CA LEU A 141 21.57 4.31 4.87
C LEU A 141 22.57 5.18 5.68
N GLN A 142 22.11 6.01 6.61
CA GLN A 142 22.95 6.87 7.44
C GLN A 142 22.51 6.87 8.90
N ASN A 143 23.18 6.02 9.67
CA ASN A 143 23.24 6.14 11.11
C ASN A 143 24.27 7.24 11.44
N ASP A 144 23.91 8.50 11.26
CA ASP A 144 24.79 9.62 11.63
C ASP A 144 24.05 10.71 12.44
N ASN A 145 24.27 10.61 13.75
CA ASN A 145 24.46 11.71 14.70
C ASN A 145 23.41 12.84 14.74
N LEU A 146 22.42 12.61 15.60
CA LEU A 146 21.59 13.63 16.24
C LEU A 146 22.46 14.64 17.00
N ASN A 147 22.63 15.84 16.43
CA ASN A 147 22.83 17.06 17.22
C ASN A 147 21.69 18.03 16.91
N ASN A 148 20.77 18.13 17.87
CA ASN A 148 19.54 18.90 17.80
C ASN A 148 19.81 20.42 17.77
N THR A 149 19.69 21.01 16.59
CA THR A 149 19.10 22.35 16.43
C THR A 149 17.95 22.19 15.44
N ILE A 150 16.74 22.60 15.84
CA ILE A 150 15.54 22.49 14.99
C ILE A 150 15.64 23.58 13.91
N HIS A 151 16.43 23.30 12.87
CA HIS A 151 16.41 24.05 11.63
C HIS A 151 15.20 23.57 10.84
N ILE A 152 14.16 24.39 10.73
CA ILE A 152 13.05 24.11 9.81
C ILE A 152 13.57 24.44 8.41
N PRO A 153 13.83 23.45 7.54
CA PRO A 153 14.44 23.72 6.25
C PRO A 153 13.51 24.57 5.39
N SER A 154 14.09 25.57 4.73
CA SER A 154 13.35 26.46 3.83
C SER A 154 12.77 25.67 2.66
N ARG A 155 11.71 26.17 2.02
CA ARG A 155 11.10 25.53 0.85
C ARG A 155 12.13 25.27 -0.26
N THR A 156 13.09 26.17 -0.44
CA THR A 156 14.18 26.04 -1.41
C THR A 156 15.12 24.90 -1.06
N GLU A 157 15.51 24.74 0.21
CA GLU A 157 16.34 23.62 0.67
C GLU A 157 15.64 22.28 0.50
N LYS A 158 14.34 22.25 0.83
CA LYS A 158 13.45 21.10 0.63
C LYS A 158 13.43 20.65 -0.84
N ILE A 159 13.24 21.58 -1.76
CA ILE A 159 13.27 21.34 -3.21
C ILE A 159 14.65 20.86 -3.66
N ASN A 160 15.73 21.44 -3.15
CA ASN A 160 17.09 21.04 -3.51
C ASN A 160 17.41 19.61 -3.07
N LYS A 161 16.99 19.19 -1.87
CA LYS A 161 17.14 17.80 -1.40
C LYS A 161 16.38 16.81 -2.29
N LEU A 162 15.15 17.15 -2.71
CA LEU A 162 14.38 16.34 -3.65
C LEU A 162 15.09 16.20 -5.01
N LEU A 163 15.65 17.29 -5.52
CA LEU A 163 16.40 17.29 -6.78
C LEU A 163 17.72 16.50 -6.67
N GLU A 164 18.39 16.57 -5.53
CA GLU A 164 19.61 15.81 -5.27
C GLU A 164 19.33 14.30 -5.21
N TYR A 165 18.30 13.90 -4.45
CA TYR A 165 17.84 12.51 -4.44
C TYR A 165 17.47 12.04 -5.84
N ALA A 166 16.67 12.84 -6.56
CA ALA A 166 16.25 12.51 -7.92
C ALA A 166 17.43 12.34 -8.89
N ARG A 167 18.50 13.11 -8.70
CA ARG A 167 19.70 13.04 -9.55
C ARG A 167 20.52 11.79 -9.27
N ASN A 168 20.55 11.34 -8.01
CA ASN A 168 21.37 10.20 -7.59
C ASN A 168 20.71 8.85 -7.87
N HIS A 169 19.38 8.79 -7.86
CA HIS A 169 18.63 7.52 -7.94
C HIS A 169 17.93 7.28 -9.28
N TYR A 170 17.76 8.29 -10.13
CA TYR A 170 17.06 8.14 -11.40
C TYR A 170 17.96 8.39 -12.61
N ASN A 171 17.58 7.78 -13.74
CA ASN A 171 18.22 8.08 -15.00
C ASN A 171 17.92 9.52 -15.47
N ILE A 172 18.69 10.00 -16.46
CA ILE A 172 18.62 11.39 -16.93
C ILE A 172 17.21 11.78 -17.40
N GLN A 173 16.45 10.88 -18.01
CA GLN A 173 15.10 11.16 -18.50
C GLN A 173 14.11 11.32 -17.34
N GLN A 174 14.10 10.37 -16.40
CA GLN A 174 13.26 10.40 -15.20
C GLN A 174 13.59 11.61 -14.31
N TYR A 175 14.88 11.93 -14.14
CA TYR A 175 15.32 13.13 -13.43
C TYR A 175 14.75 14.41 -14.05
N GLN A 176 14.73 14.52 -15.38
CA GLN A 176 14.15 15.68 -16.05
C GLN A 176 12.64 15.80 -15.84
N GLU A 177 11.91 14.68 -15.78
CA GLU A 177 10.47 14.69 -15.47
C GLU A 177 10.20 15.13 -14.03
N ILE A 178 10.92 14.55 -13.07
CA ILE A 178 10.83 14.93 -11.65
C ILE A 178 11.19 16.41 -11.47
N ARG A 179 12.25 16.89 -12.14
CA ARG A 179 12.64 18.31 -12.10
C ARG A 179 11.56 19.23 -12.64
N LYS A 180 10.89 18.86 -13.75
CA LYS A 180 9.77 19.63 -14.29
C LYS A 180 8.58 19.67 -13.33
N LEU A 181 8.29 18.56 -12.65
CA LEU A 181 7.23 18.50 -11.64
C LEU A 181 7.55 19.43 -10.47
N ILE A 182 8.77 19.34 -9.93
CA ILE A 182 9.23 20.17 -8.81
C ILE A 182 9.24 21.66 -9.17
N GLN A 183 9.60 22.03 -10.40
CA GLN A 183 9.61 23.43 -10.86
C GLN A 183 8.21 24.05 -11.01
N LYS A 184 7.15 23.24 -11.07
CA LYS A 184 5.76 23.71 -11.15
C LYS A 184 5.12 23.98 -9.79
N LEU A 185 5.76 23.54 -8.70
CA LEU A 185 5.26 23.69 -7.33
C LEU A 185 5.61 25.08 -6.79
#